data_AF-A0A2D7X4K2-F1
#
_entry.id   AF-A0A2D7X4K2-F1
#
_cell.length_a   1.000
_cell.length_b   1.000
_cell.length_c   1.000
_cell.angle_alpha   90.00
_cell.angle_beta   90.00
_cell.angle_gamma   90.00
#
_symmetry.space_group_name_H-M   'P 1'
#
loop_
_entity.id
_entity.type
_entity.pdbx_description
1 polymer ?
#
loop_
_entity_poly.entity_id
_entity_poly.type
_entity_poly.pdbx_seq_one_letter_code
_entity_poly.pdbx_strand_id
1 'polypeptide(L)'
;MSSKDIFHCEENDDEVIYYDGLKEAFIGLGHQQFKGPYAIYDREKAIEIIARDFYKEKKKEYNFDDMDAETRLNVVQAVGDEAYEEAMEYFEYNTEGAWMGDRTPIFVIMKDLLTPIEPIEED
;
A
#
# COMPACT_ATOMS: atom_id res chain seq x y z
N MET A 1 26.63 -0.50 -11.26
CA MET A 1 25.35 -0.83 -10.60
C MET A 1 24.36 0.24 -11.00
N SER A 2 23.56 0.00 -12.03
CA SER A 2 22.43 0.85 -12.40
C SER A 2 21.21 0.00 -12.14
N SER A 3 20.46 0.31 -11.07
CA SER A 3 19.21 -0.37 -10.77
C SER A 3 18.21 0.04 -11.83
N LYS A 4 17.95 -0.88 -12.76
CA LYS A 4 16.93 -0.75 -13.81
C LYS A 4 15.55 -1.05 -13.20
N ASP A 5 15.10 -0.20 -12.29
CA ASP A 5 13.73 -0.20 -11.76
C ASP A 5 13.15 1.22 -11.79
N ILE A 6 13.42 1.96 -12.87
CA ILE A 6 12.75 3.22 -13.13
C ILE A 6 11.85 2.94 -14.33
N PHE A 7 10.56 2.74 -14.09
CA PHE A 7 9.54 2.85 -15.12
C PHE A 7 9.66 4.26 -15.70
N HIS A 8 10.18 4.37 -16.92
CA HIS A 8 10.38 5.66 -17.58
C HIS A 8 9.23 5.84 -18.57
N CYS A 9 8.29 6.74 -18.26
CA CYS A 9 7.25 7.16 -19.18
C CYS A 9 7.70 8.48 -19.81
N GLU A 10 8.24 8.43 -21.03
CA GLU A 10 8.85 9.59 -21.71
C GLU A 10 7.88 10.76 -21.99
N GLU A 11 6.58 10.62 -21.72
CA GLU A 11 5.59 11.69 -21.83
C GLU A 11 4.90 11.94 -20.47
N ASN A 12 5.33 13.00 -19.78
CA ASN A 12 4.73 13.59 -18.56
C ASN A 12 5.04 12.93 -17.20
N ASP A 13 6.17 12.22 -17.06
CA ASP A 13 6.62 11.67 -15.77
C ASP A 13 6.87 12.74 -14.68
N ASP A 14 7.22 13.98 -15.08
CA ASP A 14 7.66 15.04 -14.16
C ASP A 14 6.56 15.56 -13.20
N GLU A 15 5.28 15.25 -13.45
CA GLU A 15 4.17 15.69 -12.61
C GLU A 15 3.64 14.59 -11.67
N VAL A 16 4.05 13.33 -11.84
CA VAL A 16 3.48 12.22 -11.06
C VAL A 16 3.95 12.33 -9.62
N ILE A 17 2.99 12.33 -8.69
CA ILE A 17 3.28 12.30 -7.26
C ILE A 17 3.41 10.83 -6.84
N TYR A 18 4.58 10.46 -6.36
CA TYR A 18 4.85 9.14 -5.80
C TYR A 18 4.93 9.21 -4.27
N TYR A 19 4.43 8.19 -3.59
CA TYR A 19 4.56 8.05 -2.15
C TYR A 19 5.70 7.09 -1.86
N ASP A 20 6.89 7.64 -1.59
CA ASP A 20 8.13 6.86 -1.39
C ASP A 20 8.02 5.81 -0.29
N GLY A 21 7.23 6.08 0.75
CA GLY A 21 6.97 5.14 1.84
C GLY A 21 6.10 3.93 1.44
N LEU A 22 5.46 3.96 0.27
CA LEU A 22 4.50 2.96 -0.19
C LEU A 22 4.96 2.20 -1.44
N LYS A 23 6.26 2.18 -1.73
CA LYS A 23 6.82 1.52 -2.93
C LYS A 23 6.38 0.07 -3.09
N GLU A 24 6.26 -0.69 -2.00
CA GLU A 24 5.81 -2.09 -2.07
C GLU A 24 4.35 -2.23 -2.53
N ALA A 25 3.53 -1.19 -2.33
CA ALA A 25 2.13 -1.14 -2.74
C ALA A 25 1.94 -0.57 -4.15
N PHE A 26 2.99 -0.06 -4.80
CA PHE A 26 2.90 0.51 -6.15
C PHE A 26 2.53 -0.57 -7.17
N ILE A 27 1.44 -0.35 -7.91
CA ILE A 27 0.97 -1.26 -8.97
C ILE A 27 1.50 -0.79 -10.33
N GLY A 28 1.48 0.52 -10.58
CA GLY A 28 1.86 1.09 -11.87
C GLY A 28 1.26 2.47 -12.11
N LEU A 29 1.24 2.88 -13.37
CA LEU A 29 0.69 4.17 -13.80
C LEU A 29 -0.64 3.99 -14.52
N GLY A 30 -1.64 4.80 -14.14
CA GLY A 30 -2.93 4.88 -14.82
C GLY A 30 -3.05 6.14 -15.65
N HIS A 31 -3.64 6.04 -16.84
CA HIS A 31 -3.89 7.18 -17.73
C HIS A 31 -5.39 7.42 -17.90
N GLN A 32 -5.79 8.69 -17.95
CA GLN A 32 -7.15 9.12 -18.31
C GLN A 32 -7.10 9.98 -19.58
N GLN A 33 -8.19 10.02 -20.35
CA GLN A 33 -8.25 10.89 -21.54
C GLN A 33 -7.99 12.37 -21.15
N PHE A 34 -7.03 13.01 -21.83
CA PHE A 34 -6.56 14.38 -21.59
C PHE A 34 -5.95 14.66 -20.21
N LYS A 35 -5.67 13.63 -19.40
CA LYS A 35 -4.88 13.75 -18.17
C LYS A 35 -3.72 12.76 -18.22
N GLY A 36 -2.51 13.24 -17.92
CA GLY A 36 -1.31 12.42 -17.76
C GLY A 36 -1.38 11.35 -16.66
N PRO A 37 -0.26 10.65 -16.41
CA PRO A 37 -0.26 9.47 -15.55
C PRO A 37 -0.57 9.79 -14.09
N TYR A 38 -1.23 8.86 -13.40
CA TYR A 38 -1.42 8.83 -11.96
C TYR A 38 -0.71 7.61 -11.40
N ALA A 39 0.03 7.75 -10.30
CA ALA A 39 0.54 6.60 -9.57
C ALA A 39 -0.62 5.84 -8.93
N ILE A 40 -0.70 4.53 -9.18
CA ILE A 40 -1.71 3.64 -8.65
C ILE A 40 -1.07 2.72 -7.62
N TYR A 41 -1.68 2.62 -6.44
CA TYR A 41 -1.26 1.77 -5.34
C TYR A 41 -2.37 0.80 -4.93
N ASP A 42 -1.98 -0.39 -4.48
CA ASP A 42 -2.84 -1.31 -3.76
C ASP A 42 -3.17 -0.71 -2.38
N ARG A 43 -4.45 -0.49 -2.10
CA ARG A 43 -4.90 0.16 -0.85
C ARG A 43 -4.54 -0.68 0.38
N GLU A 44 -4.85 -1.96 0.35
CA GLU A 44 -4.65 -2.85 1.50
C GLU A 44 -3.16 -3.01 1.78
N LYS A 45 -2.35 -3.20 0.73
CA LYS A 45 -0.89 -3.29 0.89
C LYS A 45 -0.28 -1.99 1.41
N ALA A 46 -0.82 -0.83 1.06
CA ALA A 46 -0.37 0.44 1.61
C ALA A 46 -0.61 0.53 3.13
N ILE A 47 -1.79 0.11 3.59
CA ILE A 47 -2.14 0.04 5.02
C ILE A 47 -1.22 -0.95 5.74
N GLU A 48 -0.97 -2.13 5.15
CA GLU A 48 -0.03 -3.11 5.73
C GLU A 48 1.38 -2.56 5.92
N ILE A 49 1.91 -1.79 4.96
CA ILE A 49 3.24 -1.17 5.07
C ILE A 49 3.28 -0.23 6.27
N ILE A 50 2.26 0.63 6.41
CA ILE A 50 2.15 1.57 7.53
C ILE A 50 1.99 0.80 8.86
N ALA A 51 1.16 -0.25 8.88
CA ALA A 51 0.94 -1.10 10.05
C ALA A 51 2.22 -1.79 10.51
N ARG A 52 3.10 -2.22 9.60
CA ARG A 52 4.41 -2.78 9.97
C ARG A 52 5.27 -1.78 10.73
N ASP A 53 5.19 -0.50 10.41
CA ASP A 53 5.97 0.53 11.08
C ASP A 53 5.40 0.85 12.47
N PHE A 54 4.07 1.00 12.60
CA PHE A 54 3.42 1.08 13.92
C PHE A 54 3.73 -0.14 14.79
N TYR A 55 3.64 -1.34 14.22
CA TYR A 55 3.94 -2.59 14.92
C TYR A 55 5.38 -2.62 15.43
N LYS A 56 6.37 -2.23 14.60
CA LYS A 56 7.78 -2.18 15.02
C LYS A 56 8.01 -1.23 16.18
N GLU A 57 7.32 -0.10 16.22
CA GLU A 57 7.45 0.87 17.31
C GLU A 57 6.79 0.33 18.59
N LYS A 58 5.52 -0.07 18.54
CA LYS A 58 4.79 -0.62 19.70
C LYS A 58 5.48 -1.86 20.28
N LYS A 59 6.01 -2.72 19.42
CA LYS A 59 6.73 -3.94 19.83
C LYS A 59 7.92 -3.65 20.75
N LYS A 60 8.55 -2.48 20.67
CA LYS A 60 9.71 -2.12 21.53
C LYS A 60 9.35 -2.01 23.01
N GLU A 61 8.07 -1.86 23.35
CA GLU A 61 7.59 -1.75 24.72
C GLU A 61 7.58 -3.10 25.46
N TYR A 62 7.72 -4.21 24.74
CA TYR A 62 7.61 -5.57 25.28
C TYR A 62 8.96 -6.28 25.28
N ASN A 63 9.29 -6.94 26.40
CA ASN A 63 10.41 -7.89 26.46
C ASN A 63 9.93 -9.31 26.17
N PHE A 64 10.21 -9.82 24.97
CA PHE A 64 9.75 -11.13 24.51
C PHE A 64 10.59 -12.31 25.01
N ASP A 65 11.78 -12.05 25.57
CA ASP A 65 12.71 -13.12 25.97
C ASP A 65 12.26 -13.80 27.27
N ASP A 66 11.47 -13.09 28.09
CA ASP A 66 10.95 -13.58 29.38
C ASP A 66 9.52 -14.16 29.27
N MET A 67 8.95 -14.21 28.05
CA MET A 67 7.59 -14.69 27.81
C MET A 67 7.57 -16.16 27.39
N ASP A 68 6.61 -16.92 27.88
CA ASP A 68 6.28 -18.22 27.31
C ASP A 68 5.65 -18.06 25.91
N ALA A 69 5.57 -19.17 25.16
CA ALA A 69 5.12 -19.14 23.77
C ALA A 69 3.67 -18.67 23.59
N GLU A 70 2.77 -19.01 24.53
CA GLU A 70 1.35 -18.64 24.45
C GLU A 70 1.17 -17.15 24.75
N THR A 71 1.80 -16.67 25.84
CA THR A 71 1.80 -15.24 26.19
C THR A 71 2.39 -14.40 25.07
N ARG A 72 3.51 -14.84 24.48
CA ARG A 72 4.14 -14.16 23.35
C ARG A 72 3.22 -14.08 22.13
N LEU A 73 2.50 -15.16 21.80
CA LEU A 73 1.57 -15.17 20.68
C LEU A 73 0.43 -14.16 20.90
N ASN A 74 -0.16 -14.17 22.09
CA ASN A 74 -1.25 -13.26 22.44
C ASN A 74 -0.80 -11.78 22.37
N VAL A 75 0.39 -11.47 22.88
CA VAL A 75 0.96 -10.11 22.78
C VAL A 75 1.23 -9.73 21.34
N VAL A 76 1.85 -10.61 20.55
CA VAL A 76 2.14 -10.34 19.13
C VAL A 76 0.85 -10.07 18.35
N GLN A 77 -0.20 -10.85 18.60
CA GLN A 77 -1.48 -10.67 17.93
C GLN A 77 -2.14 -9.36 18.34
N ALA A 78 -2.24 -9.07 19.64
CA ALA A 78 -2.83 -7.82 20.13
C ALA A 78 -2.10 -6.58 19.61
N VAL A 79 -0.77 -6.58 19.61
CA VAL A 79 0.05 -5.47 19.07
C VAL A 79 -0.12 -5.36 17.56
N GLY A 80 -0.29 -6.48 16.85
CA GLY A 80 -0.58 -6.51 15.42
C GLY A 80 -1.91 -5.87 15.08
N ASP A 81 -2.97 -6.25 15.80
CA ASP A 81 -4.33 -5.74 15.59
C ASP A 81 -4.38 -4.23 15.87
N GLU A 82 -3.82 -3.78 17.00
CA GLU A 82 -3.77 -2.35 17.35
C GLU A 82 -2.95 -1.52 16.33
N ALA A 83 -1.82 -2.06 15.86
CA ALA A 83 -1.01 -1.40 14.84
C ALA A 83 -1.74 -1.28 13.50
N TYR A 84 -2.56 -2.27 13.14
CA TYR A 84 -3.35 -2.24 11.92
C TYR A 84 -4.47 -1.20 12.00
N GLU A 85 -5.20 -1.14 13.12
CA GLU A 85 -6.24 -0.14 13.35
C GLU A 85 -5.67 1.29 13.25
N GLU A 86 -4.55 1.55 13.93
CA GLU A 86 -3.89 2.87 13.89
C GLU A 86 -3.36 3.21 12.48
N ALA A 87 -2.84 2.22 11.76
CA ALA A 87 -2.39 2.40 10.38
C ALA A 87 -3.54 2.74 9.43
N MET A 88 -4.70 2.11 9.60
CA MET A 88 -5.89 2.38 8.79
C MET A 88 -6.39 3.81 9.01
N GLU A 89 -6.51 4.25 10.26
CA GLU A 89 -6.89 5.63 10.59
C GLU A 89 -5.87 6.64 10.04
N TYR A 90 -4.57 6.36 10.22
CA TYR A 90 -3.52 7.20 9.69
C TYR A 90 -3.58 7.29 8.16
N PHE A 91 -3.78 6.15 7.49
CA PHE A 91 -3.86 6.07 6.03
C PHE A 91 -5.05 6.88 5.51
N GLU A 92 -6.24 6.68 6.07
CA GLU A 92 -7.45 7.38 5.63
C GLU A 92 -7.33 8.90 5.77
N TYR A 93 -6.74 9.39 6.86
CA TYR A 93 -6.60 10.83 7.09
C TYR A 93 -5.40 11.46 6.37
N ASN A 94 -4.21 10.85 6.47
CA ASN A 94 -2.94 11.46 6.04
C ASN A 94 -2.45 11.01 4.66
N THR A 95 -2.99 9.92 4.13
CA THR A 95 -2.48 9.29 2.90
C THR A 95 -3.52 9.33 1.79
N GLU A 96 -4.65 8.64 1.95
CA GLU A 96 -5.75 8.58 0.98
C GLU A 96 -6.58 9.86 0.97
N GLY A 97 -6.90 10.41 2.16
CA GLY A 97 -7.63 11.67 2.30
C GLY A 97 -6.79 12.92 2.07
N ALA A 98 -5.47 12.78 1.93
CA ALA A 98 -4.57 13.92 1.75
C ALA A 98 -4.49 14.34 0.27
N TRP A 99 -4.94 15.56 -0.02
CA TRP A 99 -4.81 16.16 -1.34
C TRP A 99 -3.45 16.86 -1.49
N MET A 100 -2.62 16.39 -2.41
CA MET A 100 -1.28 16.94 -2.69
C MET A 100 -1.23 17.77 -3.98
N GLY A 101 -2.38 18.02 -4.61
CA GLY A 101 -2.50 18.70 -5.90
C GLY A 101 -2.97 17.78 -7.01
N ASP A 102 -2.96 18.31 -8.24
CA ASP A 102 -3.16 17.48 -9.42
C ASP A 102 -2.12 16.35 -9.41
N ARG A 103 -2.52 15.14 -9.84
CA ARG A 103 -1.72 13.91 -9.77
C ARG A 103 -1.56 13.27 -8.39
N THR A 104 -2.32 13.70 -7.39
CA THR A 104 -2.47 12.92 -6.14
C THR A 104 -2.76 11.45 -6.49
N PRO A 105 -2.06 10.47 -5.87
CA PRO A 105 -2.18 9.06 -6.21
C PRO A 105 -3.60 8.50 -6.13
N ILE A 106 -3.81 7.37 -6.83
CA ILE A 106 -5.03 6.58 -6.75
C ILE A 106 -4.73 5.31 -5.94
N PHE A 107 -5.58 5.02 -4.96
CA PHE A 107 -5.57 3.77 -4.23
C PHE A 107 -6.70 2.87 -4.72
N VAL A 108 -6.37 1.65 -5.14
CA VAL A 108 -7.37 0.70 -5.63
C VAL A 108 -7.72 -0.32 -4.56
N ILE A 109 -9.01 -0.55 -4.37
CA ILE A 109 -9.53 -1.72 -3.67
C ILE A 109 -9.63 -2.83 -4.70
N MET A 110 -8.78 -3.84 -4.54
CA MET A 110 -8.78 -5.00 -5.42
C MET A 110 -10.09 -5.77 -5.24
N LYS A 111 -10.86 -5.89 -6.32
CA LYS A 111 -11.96 -6.84 -6.35
C LYS A 111 -11.37 -8.21 -6.67
N ASP A 112 -11.75 -9.23 -5.90
CA ASP A 112 -11.54 -10.61 -6.32
C ASP A 112 -12.03 -10.73 -7.77
N LEU A 113 -11.13 -11.10 -8.70
CA LEU A 113 -11.46 -11.20 -10.11
C LEU A 113 -12.67 -12.14 -10.23
N LEU A 114 -13.83 -11.56 -10.54
CA LEU A 114 -15.06 -12.30 -10.74
C LEU A 114 -14.90 -13.09 -12.04
N THR A 115 -14.52 -14.36 -11.88
CA THR A 115 -14.56 -15.45 -12.85
C THR A 115 -13.65 -15.32 -14.08
N PRO A 116 -13.05 -16.44 -14.55
CA PRO A 116 -12.34 -16.44 -15.82
C PRO A 116 -13.29 -16.05 -16.95
N ILE A 117 -12.82 -15.21 -17.87
CA ILE A 117 -13.52 -14.92 -19.12
C ILE A 117 -13.68 -16.26 -19.83
N GLU A 118 -14.91 -16.76 -19.96
CA GLU A 118 -15.17 -17.97 -20.74
C GLU A 118 -14.68 -17.71 -22.18
N PRO A 119 -13.95 -18.67 -22.79
CA PRO A 119 -13.46 -18.49 -24.15
C PRO A 119 -14.65 -18.25 -25.08
N ILE A 120 -14.54 -17.21 -25.89
CA ILE A 120 -15.50 -16.94 -26.96
C ILE A 120 -15.34 -18.08 -27.97
N GLU A 121 -16.36 -18.93 -28.12
CA GLU A 121 -16.37 -19.91 -29.22
C GLU A 121 -16.45 -19.12 -30.54
N GLU A 122 -15.42 -19.24 -31.38
CA GLU A 122 -15.45 -18.74 -32.75
C GLU A 122 -16.31 -19.70 -33.60
N ASP A 123 -17.40 -19.20 -34.19
CA ASP A 123 -18.25 -19.90 -35.17
C ASP A 123 -17.54 -20.17 -36.51
#